data_AF-H6CSA3-F1
#
_entry.id   AF-H6CSA3-F1
#
_cell.length_a   1.000
_cell.length_b   1.000
_cell.length_c   1.000
_cell.angle_alpha   90.00
_cell.angle_beta   90.00
_cell.angle_gamma   90.00
#
_symmetry.space_group_name_H-M   'P 1'
#
loop_
_entity.id
_entity.type
_entity.pdbx_description
1 polymer ?
#
loop_
_entity_poly.entity_id
_entity_poly.type
_entity_poly.pdbx_seq_one_letter_code
_entity_poly.pdbx_strand_id
1 'polypeptide(L)'
;ETECQIKCGDLFENKVVDEFNECAVSRKKCVPMKSDVGEFPIPDPAALVKSFDMSKFNGKWFITSGLNPTFDVFDCQLHEFHTESSKLVGNLSWRIKTPDGGFFTRSAVQKFMQDPNQSGILYNHDNEYLHYQDDWYILSS
;
A
#
# COMPACT_ATOMS: atom_id res chain seq x y z
N GLU A 1 -5.76 -2.45 19.22
CA GLU A 1 -7.01 -2.81 18.50
C GLU A 1 -6.79 -2.84 16.98
N THR A 2 -6.35 -1.73 16.37
CA THR A 2 -6.10 -1.64 14.92
C THR A 2 -5.17 -2.72 14.37
N GLU A 3 -4.04 -2.99 15.04
CA GLU A 3 -3.12 -4.08 14.64
C GLU A 3 -3.79 -5.47 14.61
N CYS A 4 -4.71 -5.74 15.55
CA CYS A 4 -5.44 -7.00 15.60
C CYS A 4 -6.43 -7.12 14.43
N GLN A 5 -7.12 -6.02 14.10
CA GLN A 5 -8.04 -5.97 12.95
C GLN A 5 -7.30 -6.21 11.63
N ILE A 6 -6.12 -5.61 11.46
CA ILE A 6 -5.27 -5.79 10.27
C ILE A 6 -4.84 -7.25 10.15
N LYS A 7 -4.27 -7.83 11.20
CA LYS A 7 -3.86 -9.25 11.19
C LYS A 7 -5.02 -10.22 10.96
N CYS A 8 -6.21 -9.88 11.46
CA CYS A 8 -7.43 -10.66 11.19
C CYS A 8 -7.82 -10.57 9.71
N GLY A 9 -7.79 -9.37 9.14
CA GLY A 9 -8.01 -9.16 7.71
C GLY A 9 -7.04 -9.98 6.86
N ASP A 10 -5.75 -9.91 7.17
CA ASP A 10 -4.71 -10.67 6.47
C ASP A 10 -5.01 -12.19 6.47
N LEU A 11 -5.31 -12.74 7.64
CA LEU A 11 -5.52 -14.18 7.86
C LEU A 11 -6.82 -14.72 7.29
N PHE A 12 -7.89 -13.93 7.32
CA PHE A 12 -9.25 -14.41 7.03
C PHE A 12 -9.89 -13.77 5.80
N GLU A 13 -9.19 -12.89 5.07
CA GLU A 13 -9.69 -12.37 3.80
C GLU A 13 -10.07 -13.52 2.86
N ASN A 14 -11.26 -13.39 2.30
CA ASN A 14 -11.78 -14.22 1.24
C ASN A 14 -12.88 -13.44 0.52
N LYS A 15 -13.37 -13.98 -0.59
CA LYS A 15 -14.40 -13.32 -1.40
C LYS A 15 -15.66 -12.90 -0.63
N VAL A 16 -16.10 -13.65 0.37
CA VAL A 16 -17.28 -13.30 1.18
C VAL A 16 -16.99 -12.10 2.07
N VAL A 17 -15.79 -12.06 2.68
CA VAL A 17 -15.31 -10.90 3.43
C VAL A 17 -15.17 -9.69 2.50
N ASP A 18 -14.70 -9.91 1.27
CA ASP A 18 -14.56 -8.82 0.30
C ASP A 18 -15.91 -8.24 -0.11
N GLU A 19 -16.89 -9.08 -0.44
CA GLU A 19 -18.24 -8.65 -0.79
C GLU A 19 -18.91 -7.91 0.39
N PHE A 20 -18.70 -8.40 1.62
CA PHE A 20 -19.19 -7.74 2.82
C PHE A 20 -18.56 -6.36 3.00
N ASN A 21 -17.23 -6.26 2.93
CA ASN A 21 -16.50 -5.00 3.08
C ASN A 21 -16.84 -4.02 1.94
N GLU A 22 -17.03 -4.48 0.71
CA GLU A 22 -17.51 -3.64 -0.39
C GLU A 22 -18.86 -3.00 -0.05
N CYS A 23 -19.78 -3.83 0.44
CA CYS A 23 -21.12 -3.38 0.77
C CYS A 23 -21.10 -2.42 1.96
N ALA A 24 -20.52 -2.84 3.08
CA ALA A 24 -20.58 -2.12 4.35
C ALA A 24 -19.67 -0.89 4.36
N VAL A 25 -18.43 -1.00 3.88
CA VAL A 25 -17.45 0.09 3.91
C VAL A 25 -17.58 0.97 2.68
N SER A 26 -17.51 0.37 1.48
CA SER A 26 -17.46 1.16 0.25
C SER A 26 -18.82 1.77 -0.14
N ARG A 27 -19.85 0.93 -0.31
CA ARG A 27 -21.15 1.33 -0.89
C ARG A 27 -22.10 1.96 0.12
N LYS A 28 -22.26 1.35 1.30
CA LYS A 28 -23.21 1.79 2.34
C LYS A 28 -22.60 2.71 3.39
N LYS A 29 -21.27 2.81 3.45
CA LYS A 29 -20.55 3.69 4.39
C LYS A 29 -20.96 3.48 5.85
N CYS A 30 -21.24 2.24 6.22
CA CYS A 30 -21.63 1.83 7.57
C CYS A 30 -20.47 1.92 8.56
N VAL A 31 -19.23 1.83 8.08
CA VAL A 31 -18.01 1.96 8.88
C VAL A 31 -17.39 3.32 8.57
N PRO A 32 -17.30 4.24 9.54
CA PRO A 32 -16.67 5.53 9.33
C PRO A 32 -15.15 5.36 9.16
N MET A 33 -14.56 6.17 8.29
CA MET A 33 -13.12 6.26 8.17
C MET A 33 -12.53 6.79 9.47
N LYS A 34 -11.51 6.11 10.00
CA LYS A 34 -10.79 6.59 11.18
C LYS A 34 -9.97 7.82 10.77
N SER A 35 -10.05 8.88 11.56
CA SER A 35 -9.23 10.07 11.35
C SER A 35 -7.75 9.75 11.55
N ASP A 36 -6.90 10.33 10.71
CA ASP A 36 -5.46 10.31 10.92
C ASP A 36 -5.13 11.01 12.25
N VAL A 37 -4.31 10.35 13.06
CA VAL A 37 -3.85 10.84 14.36
C VAL A 37 -2.48 11.52 14.26
N GLY A 38 -1.87 11.57 13.08
CA GLY A 38 -0.63 12.29 12.80
C GLY A 38 0.63 11.58 13.29
N GLU A 39 0.59 10.27 13.46
CA GLU A 39 1.74 9.47 13.91
C GLU A 39 2.87 9.44 12.86
N PHE A 40 2.51 9.52 11.58
CA PHE A 40 3.44 9.60 10.45
C PHE A 40 3.21 10.90 9.67
N PRO A 41 3.78 12.04 10.14
CA PRO A 41 3.56 13.32 9.49
C PRO A 41 4.20 13.37 8.10
N ILE A 42 3.64 14.21 7.24
CA ILE A 42 4.20 14.50 5.91
C ILE A 42 5.63 15.03 6.08
N PRO A 43 6.65 14.43 5.43
CA PRO A 43 8.03 14.86 5.56
C PRO A 43 8.26 16.24 4.94
N ASP A 44 9.28 16.95 5.43
CA ASP A 44 9.71 18.22 4.86
C ASP A 44 10.13 18.04 3.37
N PRO A 45 9.60 18.82 2.42
CA PRO A 45 10.03 18.80 1.01
C PRO A 45 11.55 18.94 0.80
N ALA A 46 12.25 19.54 1.76
CA ALA A 46 13.71 19.64 1.76
C ALA A 46 14.37 18.25 1.82
N ALA A 47 13.77 17.29 2.52
CA ALA A 47 14.27 15.93 2.72
C ALA A 47 13.97 14.97 1.55
N LEU A 48 13.10 15.37 0.63
CA LEU A 48 12.75 14.58 -0.55
C LEU A 48 13.78 14.73 -1.67
N VAL A 49 13.90 13.69 -2.49
CA VAL A 49 14.67 13.76 -3.75
C VAL A 49 14.14 14.92 -4.62
N LYS A 50 15.05 15.71 -5.20
CA LYS A 50 14.68 16.89 -5.99
C LYS A 50 14.15 16.54 -7.39
N SER A 51 14.63 15.43 -7.93
CA SER A 51 14.22 14.92 -9.24
C SER A 51 14.14 13.40 -9.17
N PHE A 52 13.03 12.84 -9.60
CA PHE A 52 12.82 11.40 -9.68
C PHE A 52 12.10 11.02 -10.96
N ASP A 53 12.66 10.04 -11.67
CA ASP A 53 12.04 9.44 -12.85
C ASP A 53 11.36 8.13 -12.45
N MET A 54 10.02 8.09 -12.55
CA MET A 54 9.22 6.91 -12.23
C MET A 54 9.64 5.67 -13.02
N SER A 55 10.21 5.82 -14.22
CA SER A 55 10.65 4.68 -15.04
C SER A 55 11.73 3.84 -14.34
N LYS A 56 12.44 4.42 -13.36
CA LYS A 56 13.42 3.70 -12.54
C LYS A 56 12.79 2.62 -11.67
N PHE A 57 11.50 2.68 -11.37
CA PHE A 57 10.82 1.59 -10.69
C PHE A 57 10.61 0.36 -11.57
N ASN A 58 10.68 0.47 -12.90
CA ASN A 58 10.34 -0.64 -13.79
C ASN A 58 11.13 -1.91 -13.47
N GLY A 59 10.41 -3.02 -13.27
CA GLY A 59 10.99 -4.33 -12.94
C GLY A 59 10.66 -4.79 -11.53
N LYS A 60 11.48 -5.72 -11.02
CA LYS A 60 11.23 -6.44 -9.77
C LYS A 60 12.01 -5.84 -8.61
N TRP A 61 11.30 -5.54 -7.54
CA TRP A 61 11.82 -4.95 -6.30
C TRP A 61 11.45 -5.81 -5.10
N PHE A 62 12.34 -5.83 -4.12
CA PHE A 62 12.13 -6.54 -2.86
C PHE A 62 12.18 -5.55 -1.71
N ILE A 63 11.17 -5.58 -0.84
CA ILE A 63 11.25 -4.89 0.44
C ILE A 63 12.14 -5.73 1.34
N THR A 64 13.26 -5.14 1.78
CA THR A 64 14.27 -5.82 2.62
C THR A 64 14.36 -5.23 4.02
N SER A 65 13.73 -4.09 4.25
CA SER A 65 13.62 -3.44 5.55
C SER A 65 12.36 -2.59 5.58
N GLY A 66 11.71 -2.54 6.75
CA GLY A 66 10.44 -1.86 6.97
C GLY A 66 10.45 -1.13 8.31
N LEU A 67 9.77 0.03 8.39
CA LEU A 67 9.69 0.80 9.62
C LEU A 67 8.56 0.30 10.52
N ASN A 68 7.38 0.04 9.92
CA ASN A 68 6.21 -0.42 10.63
C ASN A 68 6.06 -1.94 10.45
N PRO A 69 6.26 -2.75 11.51
CA PRO A 69 6.18 -4.20 11.42
C PRO A 69 4.76 -4.73 11.15
N THR A 70 3.74 -3.87 11.14
CA THR A 70 2.37 -4.28 10.82
C THR A 70 2.18 -4.47 9.31
N PHE A 71 2.88 -3.69 8.48
CA PHE A 71 2.68 -3.65 7.03
C PHE A 71 3.96 -3.94 6.23
N ASP A 72 5.13 -3.70 6.83
CA ASP A 72 6.39 -3.60 6.07
C ASP A 72 7.33 -4.81 6.23
N VAL A 73 6.96 -5.81 7.04
CA VAL A 73 7.85 -6.94 7.40
C VAL A 73 7.27 -8.30 7.06
N PHE A 74 6.39 -8.36 6.06
CA PHE A 74 5.91 -9.63 5.55
C PHE A 74 7.05 -10.44 4.92
N ASP A 75 6.93 -11.77 4.99
CA ASP A 75 7.89 -12.64 4.32
C ASP A 75 7.73 -12.54 2.80
N CYS A 76 8.85 -12.57 2.06
CA CYS A 76 8.86 -12.64 0.60
C CYS A 76 8.01 -11.54 -0.07
N GLN A 77 8.28 -10.28 0.27
CA GLN A 77 7.68 -9.12 -0.41
C GLN A 77 8.37 -8.84 -1.74
N LEU A 78 7.77 -9.33 -2.82
CA LEU A 78 8.17 -9.06 -4.20
C LEU A 78 7.14 -8.13 -4.82
N HIS A 79 7.61 -7.02 -5.40
CA HIS A 79 6.79 -6.05 -6.09
C HIS A 79 7.32 -5.89 -7.52
N GLU A 80 6.45 -6.07 -8.50
CA GLU A 80 6.79 -5.87 -9.90
C GLU A 80 6.09 -4.61 -10.41
N PHE A 81 6.89 -3.60 -10.75
CA PHE A 81 6.39 -2.32 -11.19
C PHE A 81 6.57 -2.14 -12.68
N HIS A 82 5.65 -1.40 -13.28
CA HIS A 82 5.80 -0.86 -14.62
C HIS A 82 5.13 0.51 -14.74
N THR A 83 5.69 1.37 -15.58
CA THR A 83 5.08 2.64 -15.95
C THR A 83 4.06 2.44 -17.06
N GLU A 84 2.83 2.88 -16.84
CA GLU A 84 1.75 2.90 -17.82
C GLU A 84 1.29 4.36 -18.02
N SER A 85 1.58 4.94 -19.19
CA SER A 85 1.35 6.36 -19.47
C SER A 85 2.06 7.28 -18.43
N SER A 86 1.31 7.94 -17.56
CA SER A 86 1.80 8.82 -16.49
C SER A 86 1.59 8.23 -15.09
N LYS A 87 1.38 6.90 -15.00
CA LYS A 87 1.13 6.18 -13.76
C LYS A 87 2.20 5.13 -13.53
N LEU A 88 2.56 4.94 -12.26
CA LEU A 88 3.30 3.77 -11.81
C LEU A 88 2.29 2.70 -11.39
N VAL A 89 2.34 1.53 -12.01
CA VAL A 89 1.48 0.39 -11.67
C VAL A 89 2.33 -0.64 -10.95
N GLY A 90 1.95 -0.97 -9.71
CA GLY A 90 2.62 -1.97 -8.88
C GLY A 90 1.77 -3.23 -8.74
N ASN A 91 2.31 -4.36 -9.21
CA ASN A 91 1.81 -5.69 -8.88
C ASN A 91 2.53 -6.15 -7.61
N LEU A 92 1.88 -5.98 -6.48
CA LEU A 92 2.43 -6.29 -5.18
C LEU A 92 2.14 -7.74 -4.82
N SER A 93 3.10 -8.44 -4.22
CA SER A 93 2.91 -9.78 -3.66
C SER A 93 3.66 -9.93 -2.35
N TRP A 94 3.04 -10.63 -1.39
CA TRP A 94 3.63 -10.90 -0.09
C TRP A 94 3.08 -12.21 0.49
N ARG A 95 3.81 -12.82 1.43
CA ARG A 95 3.36 -14.02 2.13
C ARG A 95 2.92 -13.69 3.54
N ILE A 96 1.79 -14.28 3.92
CA ILE A 96 1.29 -14.23 5.29
C ILE A 96 1.49 -15.62 5.90
N LYS A 97 2.14 -15.65 7.06
CA LYS A 97 2.33 -16.88 7.85
C LYS A 97 1.03 -17.22 8.58
N THR A 98 0.63 -18.48 8.49
CA THR A 98 -0.54 -18.99 9.22
C THR A 98 -0.13 -19.55 10.59
N PRO A 99 -1.05 -19.56 11.57
CA PRO A 99 -0.75 -20.09 12.91
C PRO A 99 -0.31 -21.57 12.95
N ASP A 100 -0.67 -22.36 11.93
CA ASP A 100 -0.29 -23.76 11.77
C ASP A 100 1.11 -23.96 11.15
N GLY A 101 1.86 -22.87 10.91
CA GLY A 101 3.21 -22.90 10.34
C GLY A 101 3.25 -22.91 8.80
N GLY A 102 2.09 -22.85 8.14
CA GLY A 102 1.99 -22.65 6.70
C GLY A 102 2.14 -21.19 6.26
N PHE A 103 1.84 -20.95 4.98
CA PHE A 103 1.71 -19.61 4.43
C PHE A 103 0.74 -19.60 3.25
N PHE A 104 0.17 -18.42 2.97
CA PHE A 104 -0.48 -18.13 1.70
C PHE A 104 0.10 -16.86 1.10
N THR A 105 -0.01 -16.73 -0.22
CA THR A 105 0.45 -15.55 -0.96
C THR A 105 -0.73 -14.63 -1.24
N ARG A 106 -0.57 -13.35 -0.97
CA ARG A 106 -1.49 -12.29 -1.37
C ARG A 106 -0.92 -11.50 -2.52
N SER A 107 -1.81 -10.85 -3.27
CA SER A 107 -1.44 -9.91 -4.31
C SER A 107 -2.41 -8.75 -4.37
N ALA A 108 -1.89 -7.56 -4.70
CA ALA A 108 -2.69 -6.38 -4.95
C ALA A 108 -2.14 -5.62 -6.15
N VAL A 109 -3.00 -4.86 -6.81
CA VAL A 109 -2.59 -3.90 -7.85
C VAL A 109 -2.82 -2.51 -7.32
N GLN A 110 -1.77 -1.70 -7.29
CA GLN A 110 -1.84 -0.29 -6.93
C GLN A 110 -1.39 0.58 -8.10
N LYS A 111 -1.98 1.78 -8.18
CA LYS A 111 -1.69 2.75 -9.24
C LYS A 111 -1.37 4.09 -8.61
N PHE A 112 -0.17 4.57 -8.85
CA PHE A 112 0.34 5.81 -8.31
C PHE A 112 0.49 6.88 -9.39
N MET A 113 0.19 8.12 -9.02
CA MET A 113 0.42 9.30 -9.85
C MET A 113 1.48 10.18 -9.20
N GLN A 114 2.52 10.53 -9.95
CA GLN A 114 3.56 11.44 -9.47
C GLN A 114 3.03 12.88 -9.37
N ASP A 115 3.41 13.59 -8.31
CA ASP A 115 3.09 14.99 -8.14
C ASP A 115 3.77 15.83 -9.25
N PRO A 116 3.02 16.70 -9.96
CA PRO A 116 3.57 17.49 -11.07
C PRO A 116 4.58 18.55 -10.63
N ASN A 117 4.55 18.98 -9.37
CA ASN A 117 5.43 20.00 -8.79
C ASN A 117 6.56 19.38 -7.98
N GLN A 118 6.38 18.15 -7.47
CA GLN A 118 7.34 17.47 -6.60
C GLN A 118 7.54 16.02 -7.03
N SER A 119 8.46 15.78 -7.97
CA SER A 119 8.70 14.43 -8.52
C SER A 119 9.03 13.34 -7.47
N GLY A 120 9.48 13.70 -6.27
CA GLY A 120 9.68 12.75 -5.17
C GLY A 120 8.40 12.28 -4.46
N ILE A 121 7.21 12.73 -4.88
CA ILE A 121 5.93 12.39 -4.26
C ILE A 121 5.06 11.62 -5.25
N LEU A 122 4.46 10.53 -4.80
CA LEU A 122 3.53 9.72 -5.58
C LEU A 122 2.25 9.46 -4.77
N TYR A 123 1.09 9.65 -5.39
CA TYR A 123 -0.22 9.52 -4.76
C TYR A 123 -0.97 8.31 -5.32
N ASN A 124 -1.49 7.47 -4.44
CA ASN A 124 -2.52 6.47 -4.73
C ASN A 124 -3.80 6.85 -3.99
N HIS A 125 -4.52 7.79 -4.58
CA HIS A 125 -5.89 8.17 -4.22
C HIS A 125 -6.80 7.58 -5.30
N ASP A 126 -8.08 7.34 -5.03
CA ASP A 126 -9.05 6.72 -5.96
C ASP A 126 -9.08 5.19 -6.01
N ASN A 127 -8.75 4.53 -4.90
CA ASN A 127 -9.01 3.11 -4.76
C ASN A 127 -10.53 2.86 -4.65
N GLU A 128 -11.10 2.09 -5.59
CA GLU A 128 -12.54 1.77 -5.62
C GLU A 128 -13.01 1.01 -4.36
N TYR A 129 -12.07 0.34 -3.70
CA TYR A 129 -12.29 -0.56 -2.58
C TYR A 129 -11.67 0.00 -1.29
N LEU A 130 -12.38 -0.13 -0.16
CA LEU A 130 -11.95 0.25 1.20
C LEU A 130 -11.69 1.75 1.47
N HIS A 131 -11.86 2.65 0.50
CA HIS A 131 -11.68 4.11 0.66
C HIS A 131 -10.32 4.50 1.27
N TYR A 132 -9.25 3.78 0.92
CA TYR A 132 -7.92 4.08 1.42
C TYR A 132 -7.14 5.01 0.46
N GLN A 133 -6.21 5.75 1.04
CA GLN A 133 -5.23 6.57 0.35
C GLN A 133 -3.83 6.12 0.78
N ASP A 134 -2.89 6.08 -0.16
CA ASP A 134 -1.50 5.72 0.09
C ASP A 134 -0.57 6.70 -0.63
N ASP A 135 0.27 7.39 0.15
CA ASP A 135 1.15 8.46 -0.30
C ASP A 135 2.60 8.07 -0.09
N TRP A 136 3.35 8.05 -1.19
CA TRP A 136 4.76 7.70 -1.17
C TRP A 136 5.63 8.95 -1.28
N TYR A 137 6.61 9.00 -0.37
CA TYR A 137 7.61 10.06 -0.30
C TYR A 137 9.00 9.44 -0.50
N ILE A 138 9.63 9.77 -1.63
CA ILE A 138 10.94 9.22 -1.98
C ILE A 138 12.03 10.04 -1.27
N LEU A 139 12.60 9.42 -0.23
CA LEU A 139 13.66 10.03 0.58
C LEU A 139 15.04 9.92 -0.07
N SER A 140 15.28 8.87 -0.86
CA SER A 140 16.55 8.61 -1.54
C SER A 140 16.34 7.72 -2.77
N SER A 141 17.17 7.87 -3.80
CA SER A 141 17.10 7.10 -5.06
C SER A 141 18.45 6.87 -5.70
#